data_AF-A0A4P8RAQ9-F1
#
_entry.id   AF-A0A4P8RAQ9-F1
#
_cell.length_a   1.000
_cell.length_b   1.000
_cell.length_c   1.000
_cell.angle_alpha   90.00
_cell.angle_beta   90.00
_cell.angle_gamma   90.00
#
_symmetry.space_group_name_H-M   'P 1'
#
loop_
_entity.id
_entity.type
_entity.pdbx_description
1 polymer ?
#
loop_
_entity_poly.entity_id
_entity_poly.type
_entity_poly.pdbx_seq_one_letter_code
_entity_poly.pdbx_strand_id
1 'polypeptide(L)' 'MEFLLFDIIQAGFGRLYLFIRYRKKELINIVLEEKYEGSYSNAGKLLSLSFFAVLFGVLIIGFLGSVFITSLK' A
#
# COMPACT_ATOMS: atom_id res chain seq x y z
N MET A 1 9.03 6.94 19.69
CA MET A 1 7.65 6.45 19.89
C MET A 1 6.81 6.51 18.62
N GLU A 2 6.96 7.52 17.76
CA GLU A 2 6.21 7.63 16.49
C GLU A 2 6.38 6.45 15.53
N PHE A 3 7.61 5.90 15.41
CA PHE A 3 7.87 4.71 14.59
C PHE A 3 7.06 3.48 15.04
N LEU A 4 6.85 3.31 16.35
CA LEU A 4 6.09 2.19 16.90
C LEU A 4 4.59 2.33 16.62
N LEU A 5 4.05 3.55 16.72
CA LEU A 5 2.65 3.83 16.39
C LEU A 5 2.37 3.58 14.91
N PHE A 6 3.27 4.02 14.03
CA PHE A 6 3.13 3.78 12.60
C PHE A 6 3.19 2.29 12.25
N ASP A 7 4.11 1.54 12.85
CA ASP A 7 4.18 0.09 12.66
C ASP A 7 2.93 -0.64 13.16
N ILE A 8 2.34 -0.21 14.28
CA ILE A 8 1.07 -0.77 14.79
C ILE A 8 -0.08 -0.50 13.81
N ILE A 9 -0.18 0.73 13.29
CA ILE A 9 -1.19 1.10 12.32
C ILE A 9 -1.03 0.27 11.04
N GLN A 10 0.20 0.14 10.54
CA GLN A 10 0.50 -0.66 9.35
C GLN A 10 0.19 -2.15 9.57
N ALA A 11 0.52 -2.70 10.74
CA ALA A 11 0.16 -4.06 11.09
C ALA A 11 -1.36 -4.26 11.13
N GLY A 12 -2.11 -3.27 11.64
CA GLY A 12 -3.57 -3.25 11.61
C GLY A 12 -4.13 -3.30 10.19
N PHE A 13 -3.65 -2.42 9.31
CA PHE A 13 -4.06 -2.40 7.90
C PHE A 13 -3.69 -3.68 7.16
N GLY A 14 -2.47 -4.18 7.33
CA GLY A 14 -2.01 -5.42 6.71
C GLY A 14 -2.84 -6.62 7.16
N ARG A 15 -3.19 -6.69 8.44
CA ARG A 15 -4.05 -7.76 8.98
C ARG A 15 -5.46 -7.68 8.43
N LEU A 16 -6.07 -6.49 8.42
CA LEU A 16 -7.40 -6.28 7.83
C LEU A 16 -7.43 -6.62 6.34
N TYR A 17 -6.43 -6.17 5.59
CA TYR A 17 -6.29 -6.48 4.17
C TYR A 17 -6.24 -7.99 3.91
N LEU A 18 -5.33 -8.70 4.58
CA LEU A 18 -5.18 -10.15 4.40
C LEU A 18 -6.43 -10.91 4.84
N PHE A 19 -7.07 -10.47 5.93
CA PHE A 19 -8.31 -11.05 6.42
C PHE A 19 -9.46 -10.89 5.43
N ILE A 20 -9.64 -9.70 4.86
CA ILE A 20 -10.69 -9.43 3.87
C ILE A 20 -10.42 -10.18 2.56
N ARG A 21 -9.16 -10.20 2.10
CA ARG A 21 -8.76 -10.78 0.81
C ARG A 21 -8.83 -12.31 0.78
N TYR A 22 -8.27 -12.97 1.79
CA TYR A 22 -8.10 -14.42 1.79
C TYR A 22 -9.11 -15.16 2.66
N ARG A 23 -9.64 -14.52 3.71
CA ARG A 23 -10.62 -15.03 4.71
C ARG A 23 -10.22 -16.30 5.48
N LYS A 24 -9.50 -17.23 4.87
CA LYS A 24 -8.99 -18.48 5.47
C LYS A 24 -7.64 -18.24 6.13
N LYS A 25 -7.51 -18.59 7.41
CA LYS A 25 -6.29 -18.38 8.20
C LYS A 25 -5.06 -19.10 7.63
N GLU A 26 -5.23 -20.30 7.09
CA GLU A 26 -4.14 -21.08 6.47
C GLU A 26 -3.53 -20.33 5.27
N LEU A 27 -4.38 -19.83 4.37
CA LEU A 27 -3.94 -19.02 3.22
C LEU A 27 -3.29 -17.71 3.68
N ILE A 28 -3.80 -17.09 4.75
CA ILE A 28 -3.19 -15.87 5.29
C ILE A 28 -1.76 -16.14 5.74
N ASN A 29 -1.51 -17.21 6.49
CA ASN A 29 -0.16 -17.53 6.96
C ASN A 29 0.79 -17.82 5.80
N ILE A 30 0.36 -18.61 4.81
CA ILE A 30 1.17 -18.90 3.61
C ILE A 30 1.54 -17.60 2.90
N VAL A 31 0.55 -16.75 2.63
CA VAL A 31 0.78 -15.47 1.93
C VAL A 31 1.63 -14.51 2.77
N LEU A 32 1.45 -14.50 4.09
CA LEU A 32 2.22 -13.68 5.01
C LEU A 32 3.69 -14.05 4.98
N GLU A 33 4.01 -15.35 5.05
CA GLU A 33 5.38 -15.84 4.95
C GLU A 33 5.99 -15.61 3.58
N GLU A 34 5.30 -15.98 2.50
CA GLU A 34 5.84 -15.91 1.13
C GLU A 34 5.99 -14.48 0.60
N LYS A 35 5.05 -13.59 0.90
CA LYS A 35 5.00 -12.24 0.29
C LYS A 35 5.37 -11.10 1.22
N TYR A 36 5.28 -11.31 2.53
CA TYR A 36 5.39 -10.25 3.52
C TYR A 36 6.38 -10.57 4.64
N GLU A 37 7.23 -11.60 4.45
CA GLU A 37 8.29 -12.00 5.40
C GLU A 37 7.74 -12.34 6.80
N GLY A 38 6.52 -12.86 6.87
CA GLY A 38 5.85 -13.17 8.13
C GLY A 38 5.34 -11.94 8.90
N SER A 39 5.44 -10.73 8.33
CA SER A 39 5.10 -9.48 9.02
C SER A 39 3.85 -8.79 8.46
N TYR A 40 2.83 -8.63 9.31
CA TYR A 40 1.64 -7.85 8.96
C TYR A 40 1.95 -6.36 8.74
N SER A 41 2.98 -5.81 9.38
CA SER A 41 3.42 -4.43 9.14
C SER A 41 3.95 -4.28 7.72
N ASN A 42 4.71 -5.26 7.21
CA ASN A 42 5.19 -5.26 5.83
C ASN A 42 4.01 -5.31 4.84
N ALA A 43 2.98 -6.10 5.12
CA ALA A 43 1.76 -6.13 4.30
C ALA A 43 1.07 -4.75 4.23
N GLY A 44 0.94 -4.05 5.36
CA GLY A 44 0.39 -2.69 5.38
C GLY A 44 1.27 -1.68 4.64
N LYS A 45 2.59 -1.72 4.86
CA LYS A 45 3.56 -0.82 4.18
C LYS A 45 3.48 -0.97 2.67
N LEU A 46 3.48 -2.21 2.17
CA LEU A 46 3.42 -2.46 0.73
C LEU A 46 2.09 -1.99 0.11
N LEU A 47 1.00 -2.16 0.85
CA LEU A 47 -0.33 -1.73 0.43
C LEU A 47 -0.43 -0.21 0.34
N SER A 48 0.01 0.48 1.40
CA SER A 48 0.05 1.95 1.45
C SER A 48 0.98 2.52 0.39
N LEU A 49 2.16 1.93 0.20
CA LEU A 49 3.09 2.32 -0.87
C LEU A 49 2.45 2.19 -2.25
N SER A 50 1.74 1.09 -2.51
CA SER A 50 1.05 0.87 -3.78
C SER A 50 -0.06 1.91 -4.01
N PHE A 51 -0.83 2.24 -2.98
CA PHE A 51 -1.86 3.29 -3.04
C PHE A 51 -1.26 4.66 -3.35
N PHE A 52 -0.20 5.05 -2.64
CA PHE A 52 0.49 6.32 -2.89
C PHE A 52 1.14 6.35 -4.27
N ALA A 53 1.74 5.25 -4.74
CA ALA A 53 2.33 5.18 -6.07
C ALA A 53 1.28 5.44 -7.18
N VAL A 54 0.09 4.86 -7.05
CA VAL A 54 -1.02 5.12 -7.99
C VAL A 54 -1.47 6.58 -7.89
N LEU A 55 -1.66 7.10 -6.68
CA LEU A 55 -2.08 8.49 -6.47
C LEU A 55 -1.07 9.48 -7.08
N PHE A 56 0.22 9.30 -6.81
CA PHE A 56 1.28 10.13 -7.38
C PHE A 56 1.35 9.99 -8.91
N GLY A 57 1.20 8.78 -9.44
CA GLY A 57 1.16 8.57 -10.89
C GLY A 57 0.05 9.37 -11.57
N VAL A 58 -1.15 9.37 -11.01
CA VAL A 58 -2.29 10.16 -11.52
C VAL A 58 -2.00 11.65 -11.45
N LEU A 59 -1.45 12.13 -10.33
CA LEU A 59 -1.09 13.55 -10.17
C LEU A 59 -0.02 14.00 -11.18
N ILE A 60 1.00 13.18 -11.42
CA ILE A 60 2.06 13.48 -12.39
C ILE A 60 1.48 13.53 -13.81
N ILE A 61 0.65 12.58 -14.19
CA ILE A 61 0.01 12.56 -15.52
C ILE A 61 -0.87 13.81 -15.71
N GLY A 62 -1.68 14.15 -14.71
CA GLY A 62 -2.51 15.35 -14.74
C GLY A 62 -1.67 16.63 -14.85
N PHE A 63 -0.59 16.72 -14.08
CA PHE A 63 0.34 17.85 -14.13
C PHE A 63 1.00 17.98 -15.50
N LEU A 64 1.57 16.90 -16.04
CA LEU A 64 2.20 16.89 -17.36
C LEU A 64 1.22 17.26 -18.47
N GLY A 65 -0.01 16.75 -18.40
CA GLY A 65 -1.08 17.13 -19.33
C GLY A 65 -1.39 18.63 -19.27
N SER A 66 -1.49 19.19 -18.06
CA SER A 66 -1.73 20.63 -17.88
C SER A 66 -0.61 21.51 -18.43
N VAL A 67 0.65 21.11 -18.21
CA VAL A 67 1.83 21.80 -18.75
C VAL A 67 1.82 21.73 -20.28
N PHE A 68 1.57 20.55 -20.83
CA PHE A 68 1.55 20.35 -22.28
C PHE A 68 0.47 21.20 -22.98
N ILE A 69 -0.75 21.23 -22.43
CA ILE A 69 -1.84 22.07 -22.95
C ILE A 69 -1.48 23.56 -22.89
N THR A 70 -0.84 23.99 -21.81
CA THR A 70 -0.42 25.39 -21.64
C THR A 70 0.69 25.76 -22.63
N SER A 71 1.63 24.87 -22.90
CA SER A 71 2.73 25.10 -23.86
C SER A 71 2.29 25.08 -25.34
N LEU A 72 1.11 24.53 -25.64
CA LEU A 72 0.52 24.50 -26.98
C LEU A 72 -0.32 25.75 -27.31
N LYS A 73 -0.69 26.53 -26.29
CA LYS A 73 -1.40 27.81 -26.41
C LYS A 73 -0.40 28.95 -26.59
#